data_AF-A0A9D8Q2D5-F1
#
_entry.id   AF-A0A9D8Q2D5-F1
#
_cell.length_a   1.000
_cell.length_b   1.000
_cell.length_c   1.000
_cell.angle_alpha   90.00
_cell.angle_beta   90.00
_cell.angle_gamma   90.00
#
_symmetry.space_group_name_H-M   'P 1'
#
loop_
_entity.id
_entity.type
_entity.pdbx_description
1 polymer ?
#
loop_
_entity_poly.entity_id
_entity_poly.type
_entity_poly.pdbx_seq_one_letter_code
_entity_poly.pdbx_strand_id
1 'polypeptide(L)'
;MAPAIGARIAAFRADRELEVLAGRIIRIEGLGRGLAVVIRRRGCPEAETVHVDWVVNCTGPGRLSRSGSALVADLVAGGLARGDSLGLGLDVSRDAERICHWRGRPRPLPRNHRGS
;
A
#
# COMPACT_ATOMS: atom_id res chain seq x y z
N MET A 1 9.16 13.19 11.80
CA MET A 1 8.23 14.17 11.17
C MET A 1 8.86 15.55 11.27
N ALA A 2 8.72 16.39 10.24
CA ALA A 2 9.14 17.78 10.35
C ALA A 2 8.38 18.45 11.52
N PRO A 3 9.03 19.22 12.41
CA PRO A 3 8.44 19.74 13.65
C PRO A 3 7.13 20.51 13.45
N ALA A 4 7.01 21.25 12.34
CA ALA A 4 5.81 22.03 12.00
C ALA A 4 4.56 21.17 11.77
N ILE A 5 4.71 19.97 11.21
CA ILE A 5 3.56 19.07 10.94
C ILE A 5 3.05 18.46 12.25
N GLY A 6 3.96 18.09 13.16
CA GLY A 6 3.59 17.55 14.47
C GLY A 6 2.77 18.54 15.29
N ALA A 7 3.18 19.81 15.33
CA ALA A 7 2.45 20.86 16.03
C ALA A 7 1.04 21.08 15.46
N ARG A 8 0.89 21.05 14.12
CA ARG A 8 -0.42 21.21 13.46
C ARG A 8 -1.37 20.04 13.77
N ILE A 9 -0.89 18.80 13.74
CA ILE A 9 -1.69 17.61 14.09
C ILE A 9 -2.13 17.66 15.55
N ALA A 10 -1.25 18.12 16.45
CA ALA A 10 -1.58 18.26 17.86
C ALA A 10 -2.70 19.29 18.09
N ALA A 11 -2.67 20.42 17.38
CA ALA A 11 -3.72 21.42 17.43
C ALA A 11 -5.08 20.86 16.96
N PHE A 12 -5.14 20.20 15.79
CA PHE A 12 -6.39 19.59 15.30
C PHE A 12 -6.95 18.52 16.24
N ARG A 13 -6.09 17.78 16.96
CA ARG A 13 -6.55 16.85 17.99
C ARG A 13 -7.14 17.57 19.21
N ALA A 14 -6.49 18.65 19.66
CA ALA A 14 -6.97 19.44 20.79
C ALA A 14 -8.33 20.11 20.49
N ASP A 15 -8.50 20.60 19.26
CA ASP A 15 -9.71 21.27 18.80
C ASP A 15 -10.82 20.29 18.37
N ARG A 16 -10.60 18.97 18.49
CA ARG A 16 -11.50 17.89 18.04
C ARG A 16 -11.86 17.92 16.54
N GLU A 17 -11.03 18.57 15.74
CA GLU A 17 -11.11 18.55 14.28
C GLU A 17 -10.47 17.28 13.68
N LEU A 18 -9.72 16.51 14.49
CA LEU A 18 -9.11 15.25 14.11
C LEU A 18 -9.30 14.17 15.17
N GLU A 19 -10.08 13.13 14.84
CA GLU A 19 -10.10 11.87 15.60
C GLU A 19 -9.11 10.87 15.00
N VAL A 20 -8.32 10.21 15.84
CA VAL A 20 -7.38 9.17 15.40
C VAL A 20 -7.83 7.82 15.91
N LEU A 21 -8.24 6.97 14.97
CA LEU A 21 -8.72 5.62 15.23
C LEU A 21 -7.65 4.58 14.89
N ALA A 22 -7.25 3.79 15.88
CA ALA A 22 -6.44 2.60 15.65
C ALA A 22 -7.35 1.42 15.34
N GLY A 23 -7.43 1.01 14.08
CA GLY A 23 -8.33 -0.08 13.67
C GLY A 23 -8.10 -0.56 12.25
N ARG A 24 -9.07 -1.31 11.74
CA ARG A 24 -9.12 -1.77 10.35
C ARG A 24 -10.49 -1.44 9.77
N ILE A 25 -10.50 -0.87 8.57
CA ILE A 25 -11.71 -0.77 7.75
C ILE A 25 -12.05 -2.17 7.23
N ILE A 26 -13.26 -2.64 7.51
CA ILE A 26 -13.77 -3.95 7.10
C ILE A 26 -14.54 -3.83 5.79
N ARG A 27 -15.38 -2.80 5.67
CA ARG A 27 -16.22 -2.56 4.49
C ARG A 27 -16.49 -1.06 4.35
N ILE A 28 -16.67 -0.62 3.11
CA ILE A 28 -17.17 0.71 2.77
C ILE A 28 -18.35 0.51 1.82
N GLU A 29 -19.45 1.20 2.09
CA GLU A 29 -20.66 1.17 1.27
C GLU A 29 -21.04 2.59 0.87
N GLY A 30 -21.29 2.79 -0.43
CA GLY A 30 -21.86 4.03 -0.96
C GLY A 30 -23.32 4.16 -0.54
N LEU A 31 -23.69 5.34 -0.03
CA LEU A 31 -25.08 5.69 0.26
C LEU A 31 -25.56 6.71 -0.78
N GLY A 32 -26.88 6.99 -0.79
CA GLY A 32 -27.43 8.06 -1.63
C GLY A 32 -26.80 9.44 -1.35
N ARG A 33 -26.34 9.66 -0.12
CA ARG A 33 -25.43 10.75 0.28
C ARG A 33 -24.36 10.21 1.24
N GLY A 34 -23.10 10.46 0.93
CA GLY A 34 -21.97 10.01 1.76
C GLY A 34 -21.72 8.50 1.71
N LEU A 35 -21.05 8.00 2.74
CA LEU A 35 -20.51 6.65 2.85
C LEU A 35 -20.80 6.08 4.25
N ALA A 36 -21.15 4.79 4.30
CA ALA A 36 -21.11 4.00 5.53
C ALA A 36 -19.79 3.22 5.58
N VAL A 37 -18.97 3.47 6.59
CA VAL A 37 -17.66 2.82 6.79
C VAL A 37 -17.74 1.92 8.02
N VAL A 38 -17.57 0.62 7.81
CA VAL A 38 -17.50 -0.38 8.89
C VAL A 38 -16.07 -0.51 9.38
N ILE A 39 -15.82 -0.15 10.64
CA ILE A 39 -14.50 -0.12 11.27
C ILE A 39 -14.47 -1.09 12.44
N ARG A 40 -13.42 -1.90 12.54
CA ARG A 40 -13.11 -2.65 13.76
C ARG A 40 -11.90 -2.05 14.45
N ARG A 41 -12.10 -1.50 15.66
CA ARG A 41 -11.02 -0.95 16.49
C ARG A 41 -10.06 -2.06 16.93
N ARG A 42 -8.79 -1.70 17.14
CA ARG A 42 -7.78 -2.65 17.64
C ARG A 42 -8.15 -3.09 19.05
N GLY A 43 -8.12 -4.40 19.30
CA GLY A 43 -8.48 -4.98 20.59
C GLY A 43 -9.99 -5.11 20.84
N CYS A 44 -10.83 -4.61 19.93
CA CYS A 44 -12.28 -4.80 19.97
C CYS A 44 -12.68 -5.91 18.98
N PRO A 45 -13.47 -6.90 19.42
CA PRO A 45 -13.97 -7.95 18.53
C PRO A 45 -15.07 -7.43 17.60
N GLU A 46 -15.88 -6.49 18.10
CA GLU A 46 -17.02 -5.90 17.40
C GLU A 46 -16.59 -4.79 16.43
N ALA A 47 -17.35 -4.67 15.34
CA ALA A 47 -17.20 -3.60 14.38
C ALA A 47 -18.31 -2.57 14.57
N GLU A 48 -17.99 -1.30 14.30
CA GLU A 48 -18.92 -0.17 14.33
C GLU A 48 -19.06 0.45 12.93
N THR A 49 -20.17 1.13 12.68
CA THR A 49 -20.40 1.86 11.43
C THR A 49 -20.30 3.35 11.67
N VAL A 50 -19.45 4.02 10.90
CA VAL A 50 -19.30 5.48 10.89
C VAL A 50 -19.82 6.03 9.57
N HIS A 51 -20.59 7.10 9.62
CA HIS A 51 -21.09 7.81 8.43
C HIS A 51 -20.19 8.99 8.13
N VAL A 52 -19.69 9.09 6.91
CA VAL A 52 -18.77 10.15 6.47
C VAL A 52 -19.13 10.62 5.07
N ASP A 53 -18.80 11.87 4.74
CA ASP A 53 -19.00 12.40 3.39
C ASP A 53 -17.93 11.92 2.41
N TRP A 54 -16.70 11.73 2.90
CA TRP A 54 -15.53 11.41 2.07
C TRP A 54 -14.61 10.39 2.74
N VAL A 55 -13.98 9.54 1.93
CA VAL A 55 -12.86 8.68 2.33
C VAL A 55 -11.69 8.96 1.42
N VAL A 56 -10.55 9.29 2.01
CA VAL A 56 -9.28 9.48 1.29
C VAL A 56 -8.37 8.29 1.60
N ASN A 57 -8.00 7.52 0.58
CA ASN A 57 -7.09 6.37 0.76
C ASN A 57 -5.64 6.85 0.89
N CYS A 58 -5.11 6.77 2.11
CA CYS A 58 -3.72 7.09 2.42
C CYS A 58 -2.91 5.85 2.83
N THR A 59 -3.34 4.63 2.48
CA THR A 59 -2.69 3.37 2.89
C THR A 59 -1.41 3.03 2.11
N GLY A 60 -0.98 3.91 1.21
CA GLY A 60 0.17 3.71 0.35
C GLY A 60 -0.07 2.66 -0.74
N PRO A 61 0.96 2.35 -1.56
CA PRO A 61 0.90 1.21 -2.45
C PRO A 61 0.68 -0.06 -1.61
N GLY A 62 -0.33 -0.85 -1.96
CA GLY A 62 -0.61 -2.12 -1.29
C GLY A 62 0.58 -3.08 -1.38
N ARG A 63 0.57 -4.16 -0.58
CA ARG A 63 1.63 -5.18 -0.67
C ARG A 63 1.69 -5.74 -2.09
N LEU A 64 2.90 -6.00 -2.60
CA LEU A 64 3.09 -6.58 -3.94
C LEU A 64 2.33 -7.91 -4.10
N SER A 65 2.28 -8.72 -3.04
CA SER A 65 1.52 -9.97 -2.99
C SER A 65 0.01 -9.81 -3.17
N ARG A 66 -0.51 -8.59 -3.02
CA ARG A 66 -1.92 -8.22 -3.19
C ARG A 66 -2.14 -7.31 -4.41
N SER A 67 -1.14 -7.12 -5.26
CA SER A 67 -1.22 -6.25 -6.44
C SER A 67 -2.23 -6.73 -7.48
N GLY A 68 -2.65 -8.00 -7.44
CA GLY A 68 -3.63 -8.58 -8.37
C GLY A 68 -3.13 -8.74 -9.80
N SER A 69 -1.87 -8.42 -10.09
CA SER A 69 -1.28 -8.55 -11.43
C SER A 69 -0.82 -9.97 -11.69
N ALA A 70 -1.45 -10.63 -12.67
CA ALA A 70 -1.06 -11.98 -13.12
C ALA A 70 0.40 -12.02 -13.58
N LEU A 71 0.85 -11.00 -14.32
CA LEU A 71 2.24 -10.88 -14.76
C LEU A 71 3.22 -10.84 -13.58
N VAL A 72 2.92 -10.07 -12.54
CA VAL A 72 3.77 -10.00 -11.34
C VAL A 72 3.79 -11.33 -10.61
N ALA A 73 2.64 -12.00 -10.51
CA ALA A 73 2.55 -13.32 -9.91
C ALA A 73 3.41 -14.34 -10.68
N ASP A 74 3.33 -14.36 -12.01
CA ASP A 74 4.10 -15.27 -12.87
C ASP A 74 5.60 -15.01 -12.78
N LEU A 75 6.02 -13.74 -12.75
CA LEU A 75 7.43 -13.37 -12.59
C LEU A 75 8.00 -13.83 -11.23
N VAL A 76 7.21 -13.70 -10.15
CA VAL A 76 7.61 -14.17 -8.82
C VAL A 76 7.62 -15.69 -8.76
N ALA A 77 6.58 -16.36 -9.27
CA ALA A 77 6.48 -17.82 -9.31
C ALA A 77 7.61 -18.45 -10.14
N GLY A 78 7.97 -17.83 -11.26
CA GLY A 78 9.11 -18.23 -12.10
C GLY A 78 10.48 -17.85 -11.54
N GLY A 79 10.56 -17.23 -10.36
CA GLY A 79 11.81 -16.77 -9.73
C GLY A 79 12.48 -15.59 -10.44
N LEU A 80 11.86 -15.04 -11.47
CA LEU A 80 12.35 -13.93 -12.30
C LEU A 80 12.29 -12.60 -11.57
N ALA A 81 11.48 -12.52 -10.52
CA ALA A 81 11.34 -11.36 -9.65
C ALA A 81 11.21 -11.77 -8.19
N ARG A 82 11.54 -10.87 -7.27
CA ARG A 82 11.17 -10.97 -5.86
C ARG A 82 10.62 -9.65 -5.35
N GLY A 83 9.82 -9.70 -4.29
CA GLY A 83 9.41 -8.49 -3.58
C GLY A 83 10.61 -7.81 -2.93
N ASP A 84 10.54 -6.48 -2.82
CA ASP A 84 11.48 -5.73 -1.98
C ASP A 84 11.39 -6.20 -0.51
N SER A 85 12.34 -5.74 0.31
CA SER A 85 12.43 -6.13 1.73
C SER A 85 11.22 -5.73 2.57
N LEU A 86 10.43 -4.74 2.13
CA LEU A 86 9.23 -4.26 2.82
C LEU A 86 7.95 -4.92 2.27
N GLY A 87 8.06 -5.62 1.13
CA GLY A 87 6.96 -6.24 0.39
C GLY A 87 6.01 -5.22 -0.24
N LEU A 88 6.47 -4.00 -0.50
CA LEU A 88 5.66 -2.90 -1.06
C LEU A 88 5.77 -2.83 -2.59
N GLY A 89 6.88 -3.30 -3.15
CA GLY A 89 7.17 -3.32 -4.57
C GLY A 89 8.11 -4.46 -4.97
N LEU A 90 8.67 -4.37 -6.17
CA LEU A 90 9.67 -5.30 -6.69
C LEU A 90 11.07 -4.90 -6.22
N ASP A 91 11.91 -5.88 -5.93
CA ASP A 91 13.34 -5.63 -5.72
C ASP A 91 13.99 -5.28 -7.04
N VAL A 92 14.63 -4.11 -7.11
CA VAL A 92 15.23 -3.55 -8.32
C VAL A 92 16.70 -3.21 -8.07
N SER A 93 17.49 -3.15 -9.15
CA SER A 93 18.87 -2.65 -9.09
C SER A 93 18.92 -1.23 -8.53
N ARG A 94 20.09 -0.79 -8.06
CA ARG A 94 20.27 0.57 -7.49
C ARG A 94 19.75 1.69 -8.40
N ASP A 95 19.93 1.53 -9.71
CA ASP A 95 19.51 2.53 -10.70
C ASP A 95 18.04 2.38 -11.15
N ALA A 96 17.28 1.47 -10.53
CA ALA A 96 15.88 1.14 -10.82
C ALA A 96 15.59 0.62 -12.26
N GLU A 97 16.61 0.35 -13.07
CA GLU A 97 16.43 -0.13 -14.45
C GLU A 97 16.12 -1.63 -14.58
N ARG A 98 16.36 -2.43 -13.53
CA ARG A 98 16.29 -3.90 -13.59
C ARG A 98 15.62 -4.50 -12.37
N ILE A 99 14.82 -5.54 -12.60
CA ILE A 99 14.26 -6.37 -11.52
C ILE A 99 15.30 -7.41 -11.09
N CYS A 100 15.45 -7.58 -9.79
CA CYS A 100 16.31 -8.57 -9.18
C CYS A 100 15.65 -9.96 -9.25
N HIS A 101 16.41 -10.93 -9.75
CA HIS A 101 16.03 -12.34 -9.67
C HIS A 101 15.95 -12.79 -8.20
N TRP A 102 15.23 -13.88 -7.91
CA TRP A 102 15.06 -14.35 -6.53
C TRP A 102 16.38 -14.59 -5.77
N ARG A 103 17.44 -14.97 -6.49
CA ARG A 103 18.82 -15.14 -5.96
C ARG A 103 19.61 -13.83 -5.74
N GLY A 104 19.00 -12.66 -5.94
CA GLY A 104 19.59 -11.35 -5.59
C GLY A 104 20.54 -10.74 -6.61
N ARG A 105 20.57 -11.22 -7.87
CA ARG A 105 21.31 -10.57 -8.97
C ARG A 105 20.35 -10.05 -10.04
N PRO A 106 20.48 -8.80 -10.50
CA PRO A 106 19.72 -8.31 -11.64
C PRO A 106 20.12 -9.09 -12.89
N ARG A 107 19.13 -9.62 -13.63
CA ARG A 107 19.40 -10.42 -14.83
C ARG A 107 19.86 -9.50 -15.96
N PRO A 108 20.94 -9.83 -16.70
CA PRO A 108 21.27 -9.10 -17.92
C PRO A 108 20.14 -9.25 -18.93
N LEU A 109 19.81 -8.16 -19.65
CA LEU A 109 18.85 -8.21 -20.74
C LEU A 109 19.30 -9.26 -21.76
N PRO A 110 18.39 -10.04 -22.37
CA PRO A 110 18.75 -10.82 -23.54
C PRO A 110 19.35 -9.85 -24.57
N ARG A 111 20.56 -10.15 -25.05
CA ARG A 111 21.14 -9.41 -26.17
C ARG A 111 20.19 -9.62 -27.34
N ASN A 112 19.44 -8.58 -27.70
CA ASN A 112 18.73 -8.58 -28.98
C ASN A 112 19.79 -8.82 -30.06
N HIS A 113 19.70 -9.97 -30.74
CA HIS A 113 20.39 -10.17 -32.00
C HIS A 113 19.80 -9.17 -33.00
N ARG A 114 20.36 -7.96 -33.01
CA ARG A 114 20.30 -7.12 -34.22
C ARG A 114 21.16 -7.83 -35.25
N GLY A 115 20.52 -8.07 -36.39
CA GLY A 115 20.91 -9.05 -37.39
C GLY A 115 22.32 -8.88 -37.96
N SER A 116 22.76 -9.98 -38.56
CA SER A 116 23.53 -10.03 -39.80
C SER A 116 23.13 -11.32 -40.51
#